data_AF-A0A5K7S8P5-F1
#
_entry.id   AF-A0A5K7S8P5-F1
#
_cell.length_a   1.000
_cell.length_b   1.000
_cell.length_c   1.000
_cell.angle_alpha   90.00
_cell.angle_beta   90.00
_cell.angle_gamma   90.00
#
_symmetry.space_group_name_H-M   'P 1'
#
loop_
_entity.id
_entity.type
_entity.pdbx_description
1 polymer ?
#
loop_
_entity_poly.entity_id
_entity_poly.type
_entity_poly.pdbx_seq_one_letter_code
_entity_poly.pdbx_strand_id
1 'polypeptide(L)'
;MTKNSILKKLRKFHKWPGIVITLFVILFSLSGIFMNHRDLISAIDINRSILPEEYSYQNWNKGAVKSVCLQGGDSALVYGNVGVWLTTDHFKTFQDWNAGFPNGTDNRKISKMLKTPEGKLFAGTYFGLYQYSFRQHQWKKIPLPVSEERITDMILKENEIMVQTRSFLMKSADGNSFQTIKLPAPEGYTGKASLFKTLWLLHSGEIWGSVGKLVVDLFGLAILIISLTGLMHFIFPRWLKRRREKKKDNAALVSARNTNLHWHNRLGWIFIPFLIFVTITGMFLRPPLLIAIANSMVSPIPGTVLSSPNPWYDKLRRILYDEQQHIFLFSTYDGIFFTDENFREPMRRLPGEPPVSVMGCNVFEKKGETTYLVGSFNGLFLWNPLSGQVFDYLSGNNYQAPEIAGPPVSKDMIDGWFADSSGNEFYFDYNQGVLPIRNNTEFGEMIDEIIQKSPISLWNLSLEVHTGRIFEPILGMFYLLYVPLAGICILVVLISGFFIWWMGYRKKSHQK
;
A
#
# COMPACT_ATOMS: atom_id res chain seq x y z
N MET A 1 38.86 -22.46 -20.15
CA MET A 1 37.69 -22.20 -21.04
C MET A 1 38.07 -21.05 -21.99
N THR A 2 37.88 -21.17 -23.31
CA THR A 2 38.31 -20.12 -24.26
C THR A 2 37.41 -18.88 -24.22
N LYS A 3 37.95 -17.69 -24.54
CA LYS A 3 37.18 -16.42 -24.61
C LYS A 3 35.91 -16.55 -25.46
N ASN A 4 36.01 -17.25 -26.59
CA ASN A 4 34.88 -17.49 -27.50
C ASN A 4 33.82 -18.41 -26.88
N SER A 5 34.23 -19.44 -26.11
CA SER A 5 33.30 -20.31 -25.38
C SER A 5 32.53 -19.54 -24.30
N ILE A 6 33.22 -18.66 -23.56
CA ILE A 6 32.61 -17.79 -22.54
C ILE A 6 31.60 -16.83 -23.16
N LEU A 7 31.98 -16.12 -24.24
CA LEU A 7 31.07 -15.22 -24.95
C LEU A 7 29.83 -15.94 -25.51
N LYS A 8 29.98 -17.18 -26.00
CA LYS A 8 28.85 -17.98 -26.50
C LYS A 8 27.88 -18.34 -25.37
N LYS A 9 28.38 -18.66 -24.18
CA LYS A 9 27.56 -18.91 -22.99
C LYS A 9 26.85 -17.64 -22.53
N LEU A 10 27.56 -16.53 -22.37
CA LEU A 10 26.98 -15.25 -21.94
C LEU A 10 25.83 -14.80 -22.86
N ARG A 11 26.00 -14.92 -24.18
CA ARG A 11 24.92 -14.62 -25.14
C ARG A 11 23.67 -15.49 -24.94
N LYS A 12 23.82 -16.76 -24.54
CA LYS A 12 22.67 -17.62 -24.22
C LYS A 12 21.98 -17.17 -22.94
N PHE A 13 22.74 -16.89 -21.88
CA PHE A 13 22.24 -16.40 -20.59
C PHE A 13 21.62 -14.99 -20.67
N HIS A 14 22.06 -14.18 -21.61
CA HIS A 14 21.42 -12.89 -21.89
C HIS A 14 20.13 -13.07 -22.69
N LYS A 15 20.19 -13.83 -23.78
CA LYS A 15 19.10 -13.96 -24.76
C LYS A 15 17.87 -14.66 -24.20
N TRP A 16 18.02 -15.88 -23.66
CA TRP A 16 16.86 -16.72 -23.34
C TRP A 16 16.11 -16.24 -22.10
N PRO A 17 16.80 -16.00 -20.95
CA PRO A 17 16.16 -15.31 -19.82
C PRO A 17 15.60 -13.95 -20.22
N GLY A 18 16.31 -13.18 -21.06
CA GLY A 18 15.85 -11.87 -21.55
C GLY A 18 14.49 -11.92 -22.23
N ILE A 19 14.27 -12.90 -23.13
CA ILE A 19 12.99 -13.06 -23.83
C ILE A 19 11.86 -13.38 -22.85
N VAL A 20 12.09 -14.30 -21.90
CA VAL A 20 11.08 -14.71 -20.91
C VAL A 20 10.75 -13.55 -19.98
N ILE A 21 11.78 -12.87 -19.45
CA ILE A 21 11.60 -11.84 -18.43
C ILE A 21 11.05 -10.52 -18.99
N THR A 22 11.16 -10.28 -20.31
CA THR A 22 10.70 -9.04 -20.94
C THR A 22 9.22 -8.76 -20.64
N LEU A 23 8.36 -9.78 -20.70
CA LEU A 23 6.93 -9.61 -20.39
C LEU A 23 6.74 -9.06 -18.98
N PHE A 24 7.41 -9.65 -18.00
CA PHE A 24 7.32 -9.23 -16.61
C PHE A 24 7.97 -7.88 -16.36
N VAL A 25 9.09 -7.56 -17.02
CA VAL A 25 9.71 -6.24 -16.93
C VAL A 25 8.77 -5.15 -17.45
N ILE A 26 8.02 -5.40 -18.53
CA ILE A 26 7.00 -4.46 -19.01
C ILE A 26 5.96 -4.22 -17.90
N LEU A 27 5.46 -5.29 -17.29
CA LEU A 27 4.49 -5.20 -16.19
C LEU A 27 5.06 -4.44 -14.99
N PHE A 28 6.25 -4.79 -14.49
CA PHE A 28 6.91 -4.11 -13.37
C PHE A 28 7.15 -2.63 -13.65
N SER A 29 7.63 -2.30 -14.86
CA SER A 29 7.98 -0.91 -15.20
C SER A 29 6.74 -0.03 -15.27
N LEU A 30 5.70 -0.48 -15.97
CA LEU A 30 4.45 0.29 -16.11
C LEU A 30 3.73 0.43 -14.76
N SER A 31 3.58 -0.68 -14.03
CA SER A 31 2.94 -0.67 -12.72
C SER A 31 3.71 0.14 -11.69
N GLY A 32 5.05 0.08 -11.69
CA GLY A 32 5.89 0.86 -10.78
C GLY A 32 5.77 2.36 -11.02
N ILE A 33 5.80 2.80 -12.28
CA ILE A 33 5.60 4.21 -12.65
C ILE A 33 4.20 4.68 -12.22
N PHE A 34 3.15 3.91 -12.50
CA PHE A 34 1.79 4.25 -12.06
C PHE A 34 1.67 4.33 -10.54
N MET A 35 2.32 3.42 -9.80
CA MET A 35 2.32 3.45 -8.34
C MET A 35 2.99 4.71 -7.76
N ASN A 36 4.03 5.24 -8.40
CA ASN A 36 4.71 6.46 -7.96
C ASN A 36 3.83 7.72 -8.08
N HIS A 37 2.85 7.72 -8.99
CA HIS A 37 2.01 8.87 -9.34
C HIS A 37 0.54 8.68 -8.93
N ARG A 38 0.30 8.18 -7.72
CA ARG A 38 -1.05 7.87 -7.20
C ARG A 38 -2.05 9.02 -7.38
N ASP A 39 -1.68 10.25 -7.05
CA ASP A 39 -2.56 11.41 -7.16
C ASP A 39 -3.03 11.64 -8.60
N LEU A 40 -2.14 11.50 -9.59
CA LEU A 40 -2.42 11.74 -11.01
C LEU A 40 -3.36 10.68 -11.61
N ILE A 41 -3.31 9.45 -11.09
CA ILE A 41 -4.14 8.33 -11.58
C ILE A 41 -5.32 8.00 -10.66
N SER A 42 -5.53 8.80 -9.60
CA SER A 42 -6.54 8.56 -8.57
C SER A 42 -7.98 8.48 -9.12
N ALA A 43 -8.23 9.14 -10.25
CA ALA A 43 -9.50 9.16 -10.96
C ALA A 43 -9.71 8.00 -11.94
N ILE A 44 -8.70 7.16 -12.16
CA ILE A 44 -8.76 6.07 -13.13
C ILE A 44 -9.07 4.76 -12.42
N ASP A 45 -10.18 4.15 -12.82
CA ASP A 45 -10.66 2.88 -12.29
C ASP A 45 -10.74 1.81 -13.38
N ILE A 46 -10.66 0.55 -12.96
CA ILE A 46 -10.78 -0.63 -13.80
C ILE A 46 -11.94 -1.47 -13.29
N ASN A 47 -12.84 -1.86 -14.19
CA ASN A 47 -13.98 -2.71 -13.82
C ASN A 47 -13.47 -4.06 -13.30
N ARG A 48 -14.02 -4.51 -12.16
CA ARG A 48 -13.67 -5.82 -11.58
C ARG A 48 -14.08 -6.99 -12.48
N SER A 49 -15.05 -6.80 -13.38
CA SER A 49 -15.52 -7.84 -14.31
C SER A 49 -14.48 -8.32 -15.33
N ILE A 50 -13.43 -7.54 -15.59
CA ILE A 50 -12.33 -7.95 -16.48
C ILE A 50 -11.15 -8.61 -15.73
N LEU A 51 -11.27 -8.76 -14.41
CA LEU A 51 -10.27 -9.34 -13.53
C LEU A 51 -10.71 -10.77 -13.11
N PRO A 52 -9.79 -11.58 -12.55
CA PRO A 52 -10.16 -12.85 -11.94
C PRO A 52 -11.28 -12.70 -10.90
N GLU A 53 -12.08 -13.75 -10.70
CA GLU A 53 -13.24 -13.75 -9.79
C GLU A 53 -12.85 -13.40 -8.35
N GLU A 54 -11.61 -13.70 -7.96
CA GLU A 54 -11.00 -13.33 -6.68
C GLU A 54 -10.88 -11.82 -6.49
N TYR A 55 -11.14 -10.99 -7.51
CA TYR A 55 -11.25 -9.54 -7.38
C TYR A 55 -12.70 -9.04 -7.28
N SER A 56 -13.72 -9.87 -7.46
CA SER A 56 -15.12 -9.47 -7.26
C SER A 56 -15.47 -9.35 -5.79
N TYR A 57 -16.34 -8.41 -5.41
CA TYR A 57 -16.80 -8.33 -4.03
C TYR A 57 -17.78 -9.46 -3.70
N GLN A 58 -17.64 -10.02 -2.50
CA GLN A 58 -18.59 -10.98 -1.93
C GLN A 58 -18.77 -10.61 -0.45
N ASN A 59 -20.03 -10.50 0.00
CA ASN A 59 -20.37 -10.22 1.39
C ASN A 59 -19.61 -9.03 2.03
N TRP A 60 -19.34 -7.95 1.29
CA TRP A 60 -18.57 -6.80 1.79
C TRP A 60 -17.08 -7.07 2.14
N ASN A 61 -16.47 -8.10 1.54
CA ASN A 61 -15.05 -8.42 1.73
C ASN A 61 -14.08 -7.41 1.06
N LYS A 62 -12.76 -7.67 1.18
CA LYS A 62 -11.65 -6.90 0.56
C LYS A 62 -11.64 -5.43 0.99
N GLY A 63 -11.93 -5.21 2.26
CA GLY A 63 -12.08 -3.90 2.87
C GLY A 63 -13.18 -3.05 2.22
N ALA A 64 -14.20 -3.66 1.61
CA ALA A 64 -15.34 -2.91 1.06
C ALA A 64 -15.90 -2.00 2.16
N VAL A 65 -16.17 -2.59 3.33
CA VAL A 65 -16.60 -1.88 4.53
C VAL A 65 -15.51 -1.99 5.59
N LYS A 66 -15.31 -0.87 6.28
CA LYS A 66 -14.37 -0.73 7.38
C LYS A 66 -15.11 -0.54 8.70
N SER A 67 -16.20 0.23 8.71
CA SER A 67 -17.06 0.38 9.89
C SER A 67 -18.36 1.09 9.48
N VAL A 68 -19.18 1.39 10.47
CA VAL A 68 -20.48 2.05 10.33
C VAL A 68 -20.53 3.26 11.26
N CYS A 69 -21.01 4.40 10.75
CA CYS A 69 -21.26 5.60 11.53
C CYS A 69 -22.76 5.78 11.74
N LEU A 70 -23.22 5.44 12.95
CA LEU A 70 -24.62 5.56 13.35
C LEU A 70 -25.07 7.03 13.33
N GLN A 71 -26.22 7.30 12.72
CA GLN A 71 -26.82 8.64 12.67
C GLN A 71 -27.92 8.82 13.73
N GLY A 72 -28.50 7.73 14.24
CA GLY A 72 -29.59 7.71 15.20
C GLY A 72 -30.84 7.05 14.62
N GLY A 73 -31.63 6.39 15.48
CA GLY A 73 -32.68 5.47 15.03
C GLY A 73 -32.08 4.37 14.14
N ASP A 74 -32.72 4.09 13.01
CA ASP A 74 -32.30 3.04 12.08
C ASP A 74 -31.35 3.56 10.98
N SER A 75 -30.97 4.84 11.05
CA SER A 75 -30.11 5.50 10.06
C SER A 75 -28.63 5.32 10.38
N ALA A 76 -27.88 4.82 9.41
CA ALA A 76 -26.43 4.62 9.55
C ALA A 76 -25.69 4.81 8.22
N LEU A 77 -24.44 5.24 8.30
CA LEU A 77 -23.56 5.39 7.15
C LEU A 77 -22.52 4.27 7.16
N VAL A 78 -22.62 3.37 6.19
CA VAL A 78 -21.63 2.32 5.95
C VAL A 78 -20.49 2.90 5.13
N TYR A 79 -19.25 2.69 5.57
CA TYR A 79 -18.10 3.29 4.91
C TYR A 79 -16.87 2.38 4.84
N GLY A 80 -16.06 2.58 3.80
CA GLY A 80 -14.81 1.84 3.58
C GLY A 80 -14.23 2.13 2.19
N ASN A 81 -13.72 1.10 1.51
CA ASN A 81 -13.19 1.26 0.15
C ASN A 81 -14.28 1.56 -0.90
N VAL A 82 -15.54 1.23 -0.61
CA VAL A 82 -16.68 1.48 -1.51
C VAL A 82 -17.26 2.90 -1.41
N GLY A 83 -16.63 3.78 -0.62
CA GLY A 83 -17.17 5.10 -0.35
C GLY A 83 -18.10 5.11 0.86
N VAL A 84 -19.14 5.93 0.78
CA VAL A 84 -20.18 6.10 1.81
C VAL A 84 -21.53 5.69 1.26
N TRP A 85 -22.25 4.85 2.01
CA TRP A 85 -23.59 4.39 1.69
C TRP A 85 -24.51 4.57 2.89
N LEU A 86 -25.65 5.22 2.70
CA LEU A 86 -26.67 5.39 3.74
C LEU A 86 -27.62 4.20 3.75
N THR A 87 -27.88 3.67 4.93
CA THR A 87 -29.00 2.77 5.23
C THR A 87 -29.95 3.47 6.20
N THR A 88 -31.25 3.20 6.07
CA THR A 88 -32.29 3.72 6.99
C THR A 88 -33.24 2.64 7.49
N ASP A 89 -32.94 1.37 7.26
CA ASP A 89 -33.86 0.25 7.47
C ASP A 89 -33.15 -1.00 8.02
N HIS A 90 -32.21 -0.79 8.95
CA HIS A 90 -31.36 -1.84 9.53
C HIS A 90 -30.53 -2.62 8.48
N PHE A 91 -29.80 -1.88 7.65
CA PHE A 91 -28.87 -2.41 6.66
C PHE A 91 -29.52 -3.23 5.56
N LYS A 92 -30.82 -3.05 5.27
CA LYS A 92 -31.49 -3.80 4.19
C LYS A 92 -31.36 -3.11 2.84
N THR A 93 -31.40 -1.78 2.83
CA THR A 93 -31.22 -0.98 1.62
C THR A 93 -30.11 0.04 1.79
N PHE A 94 -29.48 0.38 0.66
CA PHE A 94 -28.32 1.26 0.62
C PHE A 94 -28.48 2.33 -0.45
N GLN A 95 -28.30 3.58 -0.06
CA GLN A 95 -28.31 4.75 -0.93
C GLN A 95 -26.89 5.31 -1.08
N ASP A 96 -26.50 5.60 -2.32
CA ASP A 96 -25.21 6.21 -2.63
C ASP A 96 -25.09 7.61 -1.99
N TRP A 97 -24.07 7.79 -1.15
CA TRP A 97 -23.77 9.04 -0.44
C TRP A 97 -22.38 9.59 -0.80
N ASN A 98 -21.87 9.27 -1.99
CA ASN A 98 -20.51 9.67 -2.43
C ASN A 98 -20.44 11.04 -3.13
N ALA A 99 -21.57 11.72 -3.35
CA ALA A 99 -21.60 13.00 -4.04
C ALA A 99 -20.66 14.01 -3.36
N GLY A 100 -19.79 14.68 -4.14
CA GLY A 100 -18.80 15.65 -3.66
C GLY A 100 -17.38 15.10 -3.49
N PHE A 101 -17.18 13.79 -3.44
CA PHE A 101 -15.84 13.22 -3.61
C PHE A 101 -15.40 13.32 -5.08
N PRO A 102 -14.09 13.52 -5.35
CA PRO A 102 -13.58 13.42 -6.71
C PRO A 102 -13.83 12.04 -7.32
N ASN A 103 -13.89 11.98 -8.65
CA ASN A 103 -14.06 10.71 -9.38
C ASN A 103 -12.93 9.73 -9.06
N GLY A 104 -13.22 8.43 -9.15
CA GLY A 104 -12.26 7.35 -8.90
C GLY A 104 -12.42 6.71 -7.52
N THR A 105 -12.34 5.38 -7.45
CA THR A 105 -12.47 4.64 -6.19
C THR A 105 -11.44 5.08 -5.14
N ASP A 106 -10.24 5.45 -5.58
CA ASP A 106 -9.18 5.87 -4.66
C ASP A 106 -9.54 7.13 -3.88
N ASN A 107 -10.26 8.06 -4.53
CA ASN A 107 -10.68 9.34 -3.96
C ASN A 107 -11.81 9.23 -2.93
N ARG A 108 -12.54 8.11 -2.93
CA ARG A 108 -13.62 7.82 -1.97
C ARG A 108 -13.28 6.71 -0.98
N LYS A 109 -12.01 6.32 -0.82
CA LYS A 109 -11.63 5.39 0.25
C LYS A 109 -11.73 6.08 1.60
N ILE A 110 -12.70 5.68 2.42
CA ILE A 110 -12.98 6.30 3.71
C ILE A 110 -12.25 5.53 4.82
N SER A 111 -11.41 6.22 5.59
CA SER A 111 -10.62 5.63 6.68
C SER A 111 -11.33 5.68 8.04
N LYS A 112 -12.06 6.76 8.29
CA LYS A 112 -12.89 6.98 9.48
C LYS A 112 -13.99 7.98 9.14
N MET A 113 -15.16 7.81 9.74
CA MET A 113 -16.20 8.85 9.79
C MET A 113 -16.41 9.29 11.23
N LEU A 114 -16.73 10.56 11.42
CA LEU A 114 -17.00 11.16 12.71
C LEU A 114 -18.25 12.03 12.63
N LYS A 115 -19.19 11.81 13.54
CA LYS A 115 -20.35 12.67 13.75
C LYS A 115 -20.15 13.44 15.05
N THR A 116 -20.27 14.77 15.02
CA THR A 116 -20.20 15.61 16.22
C THR A 116 -21.56 15.71 16.91
N PRO A 117 -21.62 16.11 18.20
CA PRO A 117 -22.87 16.35 18.92
C PRO A 117 -23.77 17.38 18.23
N GLU A 118 -23.21 18.38 17.54
CA GLU A 118 -23.95 19.39 16.78
C GLU A 118 -24.49 18.85 15.44
N GLY A 119 -24.25 17.58 15.12
CA GLY A 119 -24.70 16.92 13.91
C GLY A 119 -23.82 17.17 12.68
N LYS A 120 -22.64 17.77 12.84
CA LYS A 120 -21.66 17.87 11.74
C LYS A 120 -21.10 16.49 11.45
N LEU A 121 -20.91 16.19 10.16
CA LEU A 121 -20.44 14.90 9.70
C LEU A 121 -19.14 15.06 8.90
N PHE A 122 -18.12 14.32 9.31
CA PHE A 122 -16.79 14.35 8.72
C PHE A 122 -16.40 12.97 8.18
N ALA A 123 -15.68 12.97 7.05
CA ALA A 123 -15.09 11.79 6.44
C ALA A 123 -13.59 12.01 6.22
N GLY A 124 -12.78 11.15 6.81
CA GLY A 124 -11.36 11.06 6.54
C GLY A 124 -11.13 10.17 5.33
N THR A 125 -10.38 10.66 4.34
CA THR A 125 -10.07 9.91 3.11
C THR A 125 -8.57 9.81 2.87
N TYR A 126 -8.19 9.08 1.83
CA TYR A 126 -6.79 9.04 1.38
C TYR A 126 -6.26 10.40 0.89
N PHE A 127 -7.15 11.29 0.44
CA PHE A 127 -6.79 12.58 -0.18
C PHE A 127 -7.40 13.79 0.54
N GLY A 128 -7.59 13.68 1.86
CA GLY A 128 -8.02 14.80 2.69
C GLY A 128 -9.21 14.52 3.59
N LEU A 129 -9.54 15.56 4.35
CA LEU A 129 -10.71 15.64 5.20
C LEU A 129 -11.88 16.26 4.45
N TYR A 130 -13.07 15.69 4.62
CA TYR A 130 -14.30 16.20 4.03
C TYR A 130 -15.37 16.39 5.09
N GLN A 131 -16.21 17.39 4.92
CA GLN A 131 -17.43 17.60 5.71
C GLN A 131 -18.66 17.51 4.81
N TYR A 132 -19.70 16.84 5.27
CA TYR A 132 -20.95 16.72 4.53
C TYR A 132 -21.78 18.00 4.64
N SER A 133 -22.23 18.52 3.49
CA SER A 133 -23.14 19.67 3.42
C SER A 133 -24.56 19.19 3.21
N PHE A 134 -25.35 19.11 4.29
CA PHE A 134 -26.77 18.71 4.22
C PHE A 134 -27.60 19.58 3.28
N ARG A 135 -27.28 20.88 3.15
CA ARG A 135 -27.96 21.80 2.22
C ARG A 135 -27.71 21.46 0.74
N GLN A 136 -26.53 20.96 0.41
CA GLN A 136 -26.12 20.69 -0.97
C GLN A 136 -26.08 19.20 -1.29
N HIS A 137 -26.39 18.34 -0.32
CA HIS A 137 -26.30 16.88 -0.41
C HIS A 137 -24.97 16.37 -0.95
N GLN A 138 -23.86 17.01 -0.56
CA GLN A 138 -22.53 16.65 -1.04
C GLN A 138 -21.43 16.89 0.00
N TRP A 139 -20.37 16.10 -0.09
CA TRP A 139 -19.11 16.25 0.64
C TRP A 139 -18.32 17.45 0.12
N LYS A 140 -17.71 18.20 1.06
CA LYS A 140 -16.82 19.33 0.75
C LYS A 140 -15.47 19.12 1.40
N LYS A 141 -14.41 19.18 0.60
CA LYS A 141 -13.05 19.08 1.10
C LYS A 141 -12.71 20.27 2.00
N ILE A 142 -12.09 19.98 3.14
CA ILE A 142 -11.57 20.98 4.06
C ILE A 142 -10.05 21.07 3.87
N PRO A 143 -9.50 22.28 3.66
CA PRO A 143 -8.05 22.46 3.58
C PRO A 143 -7.40 22.22 4.94
N LEU A 144 -6.27 21.51 4.95
CA LEU A 144 -5.51 21.21 6.16
C LEU A 144 -4.15 21.94 6.14
N PRO A 145 -3.59 22.32 7.31
CA PRO A 145 -2.32 23.02 7.41
C PRO A 145 -1.10 22.09 7.25
N VAL A 146 -1.22 21.01 6.46
CA VAL A 146 -0.18 19.99 6.28
C VAL A 146 -0.09 19.57 4.82
N SER A 147 1.10 19.18 4.36
CA SER A 147 1.31 18.71 2.99
C SER A 147 0.83 17.26 2.76
N GLU A 148 0.79 16.45 3.83
CA GLU A 148 0.33 15.06 3.78
C GLU A 148 -1.12 15.00 4.29
N GLU A 149 -2.07 14.90 3.35
CA GLU A 149 -3.50 15.00 3.65
C GLU A 149 -4.19 13.64 3.86
N ARG A 150 -3.44 12.52 3.86
CA ARG A 150 -4.05 11.20 4.06
C ARG A 150 -4.49 11.05 5.51
N ILE A 151 -5.80 11.06 5.72
CA ILE A 151 -6.39 10.89 7.04
C ILE A 151 -6.36 9.41 7.41
N THR A 152 -5.78 9.09 8.55
CA THR A 152 -5.77 7.72 9.10
C THR A 152 -6.89 7.51 10.10
N ASP A 153 -7.21 8.54 10.90
CA ASP A 153 -8.19 8.42 11.97
C ASP A 153 -8.70 9.78 12.44
N MET A 154 -9.82 9.77 13.16
CA MET A 154 -10.44 10.97 13.76
C MET A 154 -11.16 10.59 15.06
N ILE A 155 -11.08 11.47 16.05
CA ILE A 155 -11.81 11.35 17.31
C ILE A 155 -12.34 12.71 17.75
N LEU A 156 -13.29 12.69 18.67
CA LEU A 156 -13.76 13.88 19.38
C LEU A 156 -13.18 13.82 20.80
N LYS A 157 -12.52 14.90 21.24
CA LYS A 157 -12.17 15.12 22.65
C LYS A 157 -12.99 16.30 23.12
N GLU A 158 -13.94 16.06 24.03
CA GLU A 158 -14.88 17.09 24.49
C GLU A 158 -15.59 17.74 23.28
N ASN A 159 -15.29 19.01 22.97
CA ASN A 159 -15.84 19.73 21.82
C ASN A 159 -14.80 20.01 20.72
N GLU A 160 -13.58 19.46 20.84
CA GLU A 160 -12.53 19.59 19.83
C GLU A 160 -12.46 18.33 18.96
N ILE A 161 -12.50 18.53 17.64
CA ILE A 161 -12.25 17.47 16.66
C ILE A 161 -10.74 17.30 16.52
N MET A 162 -10.28 16.06 16.68
CA MET A 162 -8.89 15.67 16.50
C MET A 162 -8.78 14.86 15.20
N VAL A 163 -7.92 15.29 14.29
CA VAL A 163 -7.71 14.66 12.97
C VAL A 163 -6.28 14.17 12.87
N GLN A 164 -6.11 12.88 12.61
CA GLN A 164 -4.81 12.24 12.49
C GLN A 164 -4.50 11.89 11.03
N THR A 165 -3.31 12.29 10.58
CA THR A 165 -2.67 11.85 9.33
C THR A 165 -1.61 10.78 9.62
N ARG A 166 -0.83 10.31 8.62
CA ARG A 166 0.25 9.36 8.93
C ARG A 166 1.38 9.98 9.74
N SER A 167 1.46 11.31 9.81
CA SER A 167 2.59 12.02 10.43
C SER A 167 2.19 13.06 11.48
N PHE A 168 1.01 13.65 11.36
CA PHE A 168 0.57 14.79 12.17
C PHE A 168 -0.76 14.51 12.86
N LEU A 169 -0.90 15.05 14.07
CA LEU A 169 -2.17 15.23 14.75
C LEU A 169 -2.58 16.69 14.64
N MET A 170 -3.84 16.95 14.35
CA MET A 170 -4.40 18.29 14.25
C MET A 170 -5.65 18.39 15.11
N LYS A 171 -5.98 19.60 15.55
CA LYS A 171 -7.22 19.87 16.27
C LYS A 171 -7.98 21.08 15.74
N SER A 172 -9.29 21.06 15.93
CA SER A 172 -10.19 22.15 15.56
C SER A 172 -11.42 22.17 16.46
N ALA A 173 -11.80 23.36 16.94
CA ALA A 173 -13.03 23.57 17.70
C ALA A 173 -14.25 23.86 16.79
N ASP A 174 -14.03 24.49 15.63
CA ASP A 174 -15.10 24.85 14.69
C ASP A 174 -15.33 23.79 13.59
N GLY A 175 -14.37 22.88 13.42
CA GLY A 175 -14.33 21.85 12.37
C GLY A 175 -13.87 22.38 11.00
N ASN A 176 -13.40 23.63 10.92
CA ASN A 176 -12.93 24.25 9.68
C ASN A 176 -11.48 24.71 9.78
N SER A 177 -11.10 25.28 10.92
CA SER A 177 -9.79 25.85 11.18
C SER A 177 -8.97 24.86 12.00
N PHE A 178 -8.00 24.23 11.36
CA PHE A 178 -7.15 23.20 11.98
C PHE A 178 -5.78 23.76 12.35
N GLN A 179 -5.28 23.32 13.50
CA GLN A 179 -3.91 23.58 13.96
C GLN A 179 -3.19 22.27 14.29
N THR A 180 -1.91 22.18 13.93
CA THR A 180 -1.08 21.00 14.19
C THR A 180 -0.65 20.94 15.65
N ILE A 181 -0.69 19.75 16.24
CA ILE A 181 -0.18 19.45 17.57
C ILE A 181 1.20 18.81 17.44
N LYS A 182 2.17 19.34 18.19
CA LYS A 182 3.51 18.75 18.26
C LYS A 182 3.46 17.57 19.24
N LEU A 183 3.55 16.37 18.69
CA LEU A 183 3.63 15.14 19.49
C LEU A 183 5.03 14.96 20.10
N PRO A 184 5.15 14.57 21.38
CA PRO A 184 6.42 14.27 22.01
C PRO A 184 7.06 13.03 21.38
N ALA A 185 8.39 12.96 21.41
CA ALA A 185 9.11 11.78 20.94
C ALA A 185 8.83 10.57 21.85
N PRO A 186 8.95 9.34 21.32
CA PRO A 186 8.86 8.16 22.18
C PRO A 186 10.04 8.10 23.16
N GLU A 187 9.81 7.48 24.31
CA GLU A 187 10.87 7.21 25.28
C GLU A 187 12.01 6.39 24.64
N GLY A 188 13.26 6.80 24.88
CA GLY A 188 14.43 6.13 24.28
C GLY A 188 14.59 6.35 22.77
N TYR A 189 13.98 7.38 22.18
CA TYR A 189 14.09 7.66 20.74
C TYR A 189 15.55 7.84 20.28
N THR A 190 16.01 6.95 19.39
CA THR A 190 17.39 6.95 18.87
C THR A 190 17.54 7.60 17.50
N GLY A 191 16.44 8.08 16.89
CA GLY A 191 16.46 8.65 15.53
C GLY A 191 16.69 7.64 14.40
N LYS A 192 16.81 6.34 14.68
CA LYS A 192 17.02 5.29 13.66
C LYS A 192 15.74 5.02 12.86
N ALA A 193 15.91 4.58 11.62
CA ALA A 193 14.84 4.16 10.71
C ALA A 193 14.94 2.67 10.37
N SER A 194 13.82 2.03 10.06
CA SER A 194 13.79 0.64 9.57
C SER A 194 14.54 0.53 8.23
N LEU A 195 15.36 -0.52 8.08
CA LEU A 195 16.04 -0.83 6.82
C LEU A 195 15.03 -1.18 5.71
N PHE A 196 13.94 -1.87 6.05
CA PHE A 196 12.84 -2.12 5.12
C PHE A 196 12.24 -0.81 4.58
N LYS A 197 11.89 0.13 5.47
CA LYS A 197 11.37 1.45 5.06
C LYS A 197 12.39 2.23 4.22
N THR A 198 13.67 2.14 4.56
CA THR A 198 14.76 2.79 3.82
C THR A 198 14.87 2.25 2.40
N LEU A 199 14.87 0.92 2.24
CA LEU A 199 14.91 0.28 0.92
C LEU A 199 13.62 0.54 0.13
N TRP A 200 12.47 0.62 0.78
CA TRP A 200 11.20 0.94 0.13
C TRP A 200 11.22 2.36 -0.46
N LEU A 201 11.65 3.35 0.33
CA LEU A 201 11.77 4.74 -0.12
C LEU A 201 12.86 4.94 -1.18
N LEU A 202 13.94 4.15 -1.13
CA LEU A 202 14.98 4.14 -2.17
C LEU A 202 14.46 3.52 -3.47
N HIS A 203 13.69 2.43 -3.37
CA HIS A 203 13.13 1.74 -4.52
C HIS A 203 12.06 2.58 -5.22
N SER A 204 11.20 3.28 -4.49
CA SER A 204 10.20 4.20 -5.07
C SER A 204 10.79 5.56 -5.45
N GLY A 205 11.94 5.93 -4.89
CA GLY A 205 12.55 7.25 -5.05
C GLY A 205 11.94 8.32 -4.13
N GLU A 206 10.92 7.99 -3.35
CA GLU A 206 10.27 8.92 -2.42
C GLU A 206 11.19 9.41 -1.30
N ILE A 207 12.34 8.76 -1.08
CA ILE A 207 13.34 9.23 -0.12
C ILE A 207 13.80 10.69 -0.39
N TRP A 208 13.78 11.12 -1.67
CA TRP A 208 14.06 12.50 -2.11
C TRP A 208 12.80 13.22 -2.62
N GLY A 209 11.60 12.79 -2.17
CA GLY A 209 10.33 13.35 -2.62
C GLY A 209 10.07 13.16 -4.11
N SER A 210 9.41 14.14 -4.74
CA SER A 210 8.96 14.05 -6.13
C SER A 210 10.11 13.93 -7.14
N VAL A 211 11.25 14.57 -6.88
CA VAL A 211 12.42 14.49 -7.78
C VAL A 211 12.97 13.06 -7.82
N GLY A 212 13.08 12.42 -6.65
CA GLY A 212 13.55 11.04 -6.58
C GLY A 212 12.60 10.05 -7.25
N LYS A 213 11.28 10.25 -7.13
CA LYS A 213 10.27 9.46 -7.86
C LYS A 213 10.51 9.51 -9.38
N LEU A 214 10.70 10.72 -9.94
CA LEU A 214 10.99 10.88 -11.38
C LEU A 214 12.30 10.21 -11.83
N VAL A 215 13.33 10.20 -10.96
CA VAL A 215 14.59 9.50 -11.24
C VAL A 215 14.37 7.99 -11.31
N VAL A 216 13.60 7.42 -10.38
CA VAL A 216 13.25 5.99 -10.41
C VAL A 216 12.36 5.67 -11.60
N ASP A 217 11.41 6.54 -11.96
CA ASP A 217 10.59 6.38 -13.17
C ASP A 217 11.45 6.36 -14.44
N LEU A 218 12.48 7.20 -14.51
CA LEU A 218 13.46 7.15 -15.59
C LEU A 218 14.17 5.79 -15.66
N PHE A 219 14.49 5.17 -14.51
CA PHE A 219 15.07 3.83 -14.49
C PHE A 219 14.06 2.77 -14.99
N GLY A 220 12.79 2.88 -14.57
CA GLY A 220 11.69 2.05 -15.08
C GLY A 220 11.50 2.20 -16.59
N LEU A 221 11.52 3.42 -17.11
CA LEU A 221 11.42 3.71 -18.53
C LEU A 221 12.66 3.18 -19.29
N ALA A 222 13.85 3.32 -18.72
CA ALA A 222 15.08 2.82 -19.31
C ALA A 222 15.03 1.30 -19.47
N ILE A 223 14.68 0.55 -18.42
CA ILE A 223 14.59 -0.92 -18.49
C ILE A 223 13.47 -1.39 -19.41
N LEU A 224 12.36 -0.64 -19.50
CA LEU A 224 11.30 -0.89 -20.48
C LEU A 224 11.83 -0.77 -21.92
N ILE A 225 12.49 0.35 -22.25
CA ILE A 225 13.06 0.59 -23.58
C ILE A 225 14.15 -0.44 -23.92
N ILE A 226 15.03 -0.76 -22.97
CA ILE A 226 16.08 -1.77 -23.15
C ILE A 226 15.46 -3.15 -23.41
N SER A 227 14.40 -3.52 -22.69
CA SER A 227 13.70 -4.79 -22.88
C SER A 227 13.01 -4.86 -24.25
N LEU A 228 12.30 -3.81 -24.65
CA LEU A 228 11.65 -3.74 -25.96
C LEU A 228 12.66 -3.79 -27.12
N THR A 229 13.73 -3.01 -27.03
CA THR A 229 14.82 -3.03 -28.04
C THR A 229 15.55 -4.37 -28.07
N GLY A 230 15.71 -5.04 -26.93
CA GLY A 230 16.25 -6.40 -26.83
C GLY A 230 15.35 -7.43 -27.53
N LEU A 231 14.03 -7.37 -27.31
CA LEU A 231 13.06 -8.23 -27.96
C LEU A 231 13.02 -7.99 -29.48
N MET A 232 13.09 -6.73 -29.92
CA MET A 232 13.18 -6.39 -31.35
C MET A 232 14.41 -7.03 -32.02
N HIS A 233 15.55 -7.10 -31.32
CA HIS A 233 16.74 -7.78 -31.83
C HIS A 233 16.52 -9.27 -32.13
N PHE A 234 15.61 -9.93 -31.40
CA PHE A 234 15.21 -11.31 -31.67
C PHE A 234 14.28 -11.43 -32.90
N ILE A 235 13.46 -10.42 -33.16
CA ILE A 235 12.48 -10.40 -34.27
C ILE A 235 13.14 -10.07 -35.61
N PHE A 236 14.09 -9.12 -35.64
CA PHE A 236 14.74 -8.62 -36.87
C PHE A 236 15.30 -9.73 -37.79
N PRO A 237 16.03 -10.76 -37.32
CA PRO A 237 16.58 -11.80 -38.19
C PRO A 237 15.51 -12.57 -38.96
N ARG A 238 14.39 -12.92 -38.32
CA ARG A 238 13.27 -13.61 -38.98
C ARG A 238 12.59 -12.71 -40.00
N TRP A 239 12.43 -11.42 -39.68
CA TRP A 239 11.82 -10.45 -40.58
C TRP A 239 12.67 -10.17 -41.81
N LEU A 240 13.99 -10.00 -41.63
CA LEU A 240 14.97 -9.88 -42.71
C LEU A 240 14.96 -11.10 -43.63
N LYS A 241 14.93 -12.32 -43.05
CA LYS A 241 14.87 -13.56 -43.84
C LYS A 241 13.63 -13.59 -44.73
N ARG A 242 12.45 -13.34 -44.16
CA ARG A 242 11.16 -13.30 -44.90
C ARG A 242 11.12 -12.24 -46.00
N ARG A 243 11.71 -11.06 -45.78
CA ARG A 243 11.76 -10.00 -46.81
C ARG A 243 12.77 -10.29 -47.92
N ARG A 244 13.91 -10.91 -47.59
CA ARG A 244 14.87 -11.41 -48.59
C ARG A 244 14.25 -12.47 -49.49
N GLU A 245 13.50 -13.40 -48.92
CA GLU A 245 12.72 -14.40 -49.66
C GLU A 245 11.70 -13.75 -50.61
N LYS A 246 11.12 -12.61 -50.22
CA LYS A 246 10.21 -11.80 -51.05
C LYS A 246 10.91 -10.78 -51.97
N LYS A 247 12.24 -10.86 -52.15
CA LYS A 247 13.07 -9.94 -52.97
C LYS A 247 12.84 -8.44 -52.70
N LYS A 248 12.48 -8.07 -51.46
CA LYS A 248 12.28 -6.66 -51.06
C LYS A 248 13.60 -6.01 -50.62
N ASP A 249 13.72 -4.70 -50.83
CA ASP A 249 14.84 -3.93 -50.26
C ASP A 249 14.80 -3.99 -48.72
N ASN A 250 16.00 -4.19 -48.14
CA ASN A 250 16.24 -4.34 -46.73
C ASN A 250 17.18 -3.27 -46.15
N ALA A 251 17.66 -2.31 -46.93
CA ALA A 251 18.61 -1.29 -46.48
C ALA A 251 18.10 -0.53 -45.24
N ALA A 252 16.85 -0.04 -45.31
CA ALA A 252 16.20 0.65 -44.19
C ALA A 252 16.08 -0.25 -42.93
N LEU A 253 15.79 -1.53 -43.12
CA LEU A 253 15.58 -2.47 -42.02
C LEU A 253 16.89 -2.91 -41.35
N VAL A 254 17.97 -3.01 -42.13
CA VAL A 254 19.32 -3.23 -41.61
C VAL A 254 19.80 -2.01 -40.83
N SER A 255 19.53 -0.80 -41.34
CA SER A 255 19.81 0.45 -40.61
C SER A 255 19.06 0.48 -39.28
N ALA A 256 17.74 0.25 -39.30
CA ALA A 256 16.91 0.19 -38.10
C ALA A 256 17.42 -0.84 -37.07
N ARG A 257 17.82 -2.05 -37.52
CA ARG A 257 18.41 -3.07 -36.64
C ARG A 257 19.70 -2.59 -35.98
N ASN A 258 20.58 -1.94 -36.74
CA ASN A 258 21.86 -1.46 -36.22
C ASN A 258 21.66 -0.30 -35.24
N THR A 259 20.75 0.63 -35.54
CA THR A 259 20.34 1.72 -34.64
C THR A 259 19.72 1.19 -33.35
N ASN A 260 18.81 0.21 -33.44
CA ASN A 260 18.23 -0.45 -32.28
C ASN A 260 19.31 -1.10 -31.39
N LEU A 261 20.26 -1.83 -31.99
CA LEU A 261 21.36 -2.44 -31.23
C LEU A 261 22.30 -1.40 -30.62
N HIS A 262 22.56 -0.29 -31.31
CA HIS A 262 23.36 0.81 -30.77
C HIS A 262 22.70 1.39 -29.51
N TRP A 263 21.42 1.73 -29.56
CA TRP A 263 20.69 2.28 -28.42
C TRP A 263 20.50 1.28 -27.29
N HIS A 264 20.18 0.01 -27.59
CA HIS A 264 20.11 -1.05 -26.60
C HIS A 264 21.42 -1.16 -25.79
N ASN A 265 22.57 -1.19 -26.47
CA ASN A 265 23.87 -1.28 -25.81
C ASN A 265 24.24 0.01 -25.06
N ARG A 266 23.96 1.18 -25.64
CA ARG A 266 24.29 2.48 -25.05
C ARG A 266 23.50 2.71 -23.77
N LEU A 267 22.18 2.55 -23.83
CA LEU A 267 21.30 2.69 -22.66
C LEU A 267 21.60 1.59 -21.63
N GLY A 268 21.77 0.34 -22.08
CA GLY A 268 22.12 -0.78 -21.21
C GLY A 268 23.39 -0.50 -20.40
N TRP A 269 24.45 0.03 -21.03
CA TRP A 269 25.69 0.37 -20.33
C TRP A 269 25.54 1.55 -19.36
N ILE A 270 24.85 2.62 -19.78
CA ILE A 270 24.66 3.82 -18.93
C ILE A 270 23.84 3.46 -17.69
N PHE A 271 22.77 2.69 -17.85
CA PHE A 271 21.81 2.46 -16.77
C PHE A 271 22.11 1.23 -15.92
N ILE A 272 23.03 0.34 -16.30
CA ILE A 272 23.24 -0.91 -15.56
C ILE A 272 23.44 -0.79 -14.05
N PRO A 273 24.26 0.13 -13.48
CA PRO A 273 24.39 0.22 -12.02
C PRO A 273 23.05 0.57 -11.36
N PHE A 274 22.27 1.45 -11.97
CA PHE A 274 20.95 1.87 -11.49
C PHE A 274 19.92 0.75 -11.62
N LEU A 275 19.93 -0.01 -12.71
CA LEU A 275 19.03 -1.15 -12.89
C LEU A 275 19.33 -2.28 -11.92
N ILE A 276 20.61 -2.56 -11.64
CA ILE A 276 21.01 -3.51 -10.59
C ILE A 276 20.51 -3.01 -9.23
N PHE A 277 20.69 -1.73 -8.92
CA PHE A 277 20.21 -1.13 -7.68
C PHE A 277 18.68 -1.26 -7.51
N VAL A 278 17.88 -0.86 -8.50
CA VAL A 278 16.41 -0.97 -8.44
C VAL A 278 15.96 -2.43 -8.35
N THR A 279 16.63 -3.33 -9.06
CA THR A 279 16.32 -4.77 -9.01
C THR A 279 16.59 -5.34 -7.62
N ILE A 280 17.77 -5.07 -7.04
CA ILE A 280 18.13 -5.57 -5.71
C ILE A 280 17.21 -4.98 -4.66
N THR A 281 17.02 -3.66 -4.64
CA THR A 281 16.11 -3.03 -3.67
C THR A 281 14.71 -3.63 -3.74
N GLY A 282 14.14 -3.80 -4.95
CA GLY A 282 12.83 -4.43 -5.15
C GLY A 282 12.74 -5.88 -4.66
N MET A 283 13.79 -6.67 -4.89
CA MET A 283 13.87 -8.05 -4.39
C MET A 283 13.80 -8.13 -2.85
N PHE A 284 14.43 -7.20 -2.14
CA PHE A 284 14.42 -7.14 -0.67
C PHE A 284 13.08 -6.67 -0.09
N LEU A 285 12.18 -6.08 -0.88
CA LEU A 285 10.85 -5.66 -0.42
C LEU A 285 9.84 -6.81 -0.35
N ARG A 286 10.24 -8.04 -0.69
CA ARG A 286 9.38 -9.22 -0.68
C ARG A 286 10.06 -10.44 -0.04
N PRO A 287 9.30 -11.35 0.59
CA PRO A 287 9.84 -12.63 1.03
C PRO A 287 10.48 -13.43 -0.13
N PRO A 288 11.51 -14.25 0.13
CA PRO A 288 12.11 -14.51 1.44
C PRO A 288 13.12 -13.44 1.89
N LEU A 289 13.60 -12.57 0.98
CA LEU A 289 14.69 -11.62 1.27
C LEU A 289 14.29 -10.54 2.28
N LEU A 290 13.02 -10.15 2.30
CA LEU A 290 12.47 -9.24 3.31
C LEU A 290 12.75 -9.72 4.74
N ILE A 291 12.74 -11.03 5.00
CA ILE A 291 12.93 -11.60 6.34
C ILE A 291 14.31 -11.21 6.90
N ALA A 292 15.33 -11.12 6.04
CA ALA A 292 16.68 -10.75 6.45
C ALA A 292 16.81 -9.30 6.93
N ILE A 293 15.89 -8.42 6.52
CA ILE A 293 15.95 -6.98 6.80
C ILE A 293 14.81 -6.47 7.69
N ALA A 294 13.78 -7.29 7.94
CA ALA A 294 12.53 -6.87 8.58
C ALA A 294 12.74 -6.17 9.94
N ASN A 295 13.65 -6.70 10.76
CA ASN A 295 13.92 -6.20 12.11
C ASN A 295 15.19 -5.33 12.19
N SER A 296 15.80 -4.98 11.05
CA SER A 296 17.04 -4.21 11.01
C SER A 296 16.77 -2.70 11.07
N MET A 297 17.54 -1.99 11.90
CA MET A 297 17.46 -0.53 12.06
C MET A 297 18.77 0.12 11.61
N VAL A 298 18.66 1.23 10.86
CA VAL A 298 19.80 1.98 10.31
C VAL A 298 19.69 3.47 10.63
N SER A 299 20.83 4.16 10.64
CA SER A 299 20.83 5.62 10.74
C SER A 299 20.17 6.23 9.49
N PRO A 300 19.32 7.26 9.65
CA PRO A 300 18.66 7.89 8.52
C PRO A 300 19.69 8.60 7.63
N ILE A 301 19.45 8.58 6.32
CA ILE A 301 20.30 9.29 5.36
C ILE A 301 20.05 10.80 5.53
N PRO A 302 21.09 11.61 5.83
CA PRO A 302 20.91 13.06 6.01
C PRO A 302 20.33 13.74 4.77
N GLY A 303 19.46 14.74 4.97
CA GLY A 303 18.85 15.51 3.88
C GLY A 303 17.72 14.77 3.14
N THR A 304 17.19 13.69 3.73
CA THR A 304 16.08 12.91 3.17
C THR A 304 14.85 12.96 4.06
N VAL A 305 13.70 12.49 3.57
CA VAL A 305 12.46 12.38 4.36
C VAL A 305 12.62 11.50 5.62
N LEU A 306 13.61 10.60 5.65
CA LEU A 306 13.92 9.79 6.84
C LEU A 306 14.62 10.58 7.95
N SER A 307 15.25 11.71 7.61
CA SER A 307 15.86 12.63 8.58
C SER A 307 14.89 13.71 9.07
N SER A 308 13.58 13.44 8.98
CA SER A 308 12.54 14.37 9.44
C SER A 308 12.69 14.69 10.94
N PRO A 309 12.52 15.96 11.35
CA PRO A 309 12.50 16.33 12.77
C PRO A 309 11.26 15.80 13.49
N ASN A 310 10.24 15.32 12.76
CA ASN A 310 9.06 14.70 13.33
C ASN A 310 9.33 13.20 13.59
N PRO A 311 9.40 12.74 14.86
CA PRO A 311 9.67 11.34 15.18
C PRO A 311 8.58 10.36 14.71
N TRP A 312 7.38 10.89 14.42
CA TRP A 312 6.21 10.14 14.00
C TRP A 312 5.95 10.18 12.50
N TYR A 313 6.90 10.71 11.71
CA TYR A 313 6.75 10.82 10.26
C TYR A 313 6.42 9.46 9.60
N ASP A 314 5.22 9.40 9.01
CA ASP A 314 4.64 8.23 8.34
C ASP A 314 4.39 7.00 9.26
N LYS A 315 4.30 7.21 10.58
CA LYS A 315 4.15 6.14 11.59
C LYS A 315 2.76 6.03 12.21
N LEU A 316 1.97 7.10 12.28
CA LEU A 316 0.67 7.10 12.95
C LEU A 316 -0.37 6.27 12.16
N ARG A 317 -1.24 5.53 12.86
CA ARG A 317 -2.28 4.67 12.25
C ARG A 317 -3.66 4.88 12.86
N ARG A 318 -3.78 4.84 14.19
CA ARG A 318 -5.05 5.07 14.92
C ARG A 318 -4.82 5.92 16.17
N ILE A 319 -5.83 6.65 16.59
CA ILE A 319 -5.84 7.44 17.83
C ILE A 319 -7.07 7.11 18.64
N LEU A 320 -6.91 7.06 19.95
CA LEU A 320 -7.99 6.95 20.92
C LEU A 320 -7.70 7.93 22.06
N TYR A 321 -8.75 8.56 22.57
CA TYR A 321 -8.69 9.32 23.83
C TYR A 321 -9.47 8.56 24.88
N ASP A 322 -8.84 8.28 26.02
CA ASP A 322 -9.50 7.70 27.18
C ASP A 322 -9.85 8.81 28.17
N GLU A 323 -11.13 9.19 28.22
CA GLU A 323 -11.63 10.26 29.08
C GLU A 323 -11.48 9.97 30.58
N GLN A 324 -11.53 8.70 30.99
CA GLN A 324 -11.46 8.33 32.41
C GLN A 324 -10.02 8.37 32.93
N GLN A 325 -9.06 8.02 32.06
CA GLN A 325 -7.64 7.99 32.40
C GLN A 325 -6.93 9.31 32.01
N HIS A 326 -7.59 10.20 31.27
CA HIS A 326 -7.00 11.43 30.74
C HIS A 326 -5.73 11.21 29.91
N ILE A 327 -5.74 10.16 29.06
CA ILE A 327 -4.61 9.78 28.21
C ILE A 327 -5.02 9.66 26.74
N PHE A 328 -4.05 9.89 25.86
CA PHE A 328 -4.15 9.49 24.47
C PHE A 328 -3.42 8.17 24.25
N LEU A 329 -4.02 7.30 23.45
CA LEU A 329 -3.36 6.12 22.89
C LEU A 329 -3.22 6.27 21.38
N PHE A 330 -2.07 5.86 20.86
CA PHE A 330 -1.72 5.89 19.46
C PHE A 330 -1.30 4.51 19.00
N SER A 331 -2.03 3.93 18.06
CA SER A 331 -1.48 2.81 17.29
C SER A 331 -0.57 3.36 16.20
N THR A 332 0.66 2.85 16.16
CA THR A 332 1.67 3.26 15.18
C THR A 332 2.28 2.05 14.48
N TYR A 333 3.10 2.30 13.45
CA TYR A 333 3.89 1.25 12.81
C TYR A 333 4.85 0.54 13.78
N ASP A 334 5.32 1.25 14.81
CA ASP A 334 6.25 0.73 15.81
C ASP A 334 5.51 0.18 17.05
N GLY A 335 4.20 -0.01 16.98
CA GLY A 335 3.37 -0.49 18.10
C GLY A 335 2.50 0.59 18.74
N ILE A 336 1.85 0.24 19.86
CA ILE A 336 0.92 1.11 20.59
C ILE A 336 1.63 1.92 21.67
N PHE A 337 1.44 3.24 21.62
CA PHE A 337 2.02 4.20 22.55
C PHE A 337 0.92 4.99 23.28
N PHE A 338 1.24 5.51 24.46
CA PHE A 338 0.37 6.43 25.18
C PHE A 338 1.13 7.67 25.68
N THR A 339 0.39 8.75 25.95
CA THR A 339 0.88 10.00 26.54
C THR A 339 -0.25 10.71 27.28
N ASP A 340 0.08 11.70 28.10
CA ASP A 340 -0.89 12.51 28.82
C ASP A 340 -1.72 13.39 27.87
N GLU A 341 -2.90 13.84 28.31
CA GLU A 341 -3.79 14.66 27.49
C GLU A 341 -3.19 16.00 27.01
N ASN A 342 -2.13 16.50 27.66
CA ASN A 342 -1.47 17.74 27.33
C ASN A 342 -0.17 17.55 26.52
N PHE A 343 0.17 16.31 26.14
CA PHE A 343 1.34 15.96 25.36
C PHE A 343 2.67 16.45 25.97
N ARG A 344 2.77 16.47 27.31
CA ARG A 344 3.96 16.95 28.04
C ARG A 344 4.98 15.84 28.27
N GLU A 345 4.51 14.63 28.48
CA GLU A 345 5.34 13.46 28.76
C GLU A 345 5.76 12.74 27.45
N PRO A 346 6.97 12.18 27.40
CA PRO A 346 7.38 11.30 26.31
C PRO A 346 6.37 10.17 26.09
N MET A 347 6.16 9.78 24.83
CA MET A 347 5.24 8.67 24.56
C MET A 347 5.86 7.34 25.00
N ARG A 348 5.11 6.55 25.76
CA ARG A 348 5.59 5.27 26.32
C ARG A 348 4.77 4.11 25.77
N ARG A 349 5.36 2.91 25.77
CA ARG A 349 4.62 1.68 25.42
C ARG A 349 3.91 1.11 26.63
N LEU A 350 2.80 0.43 26.37
CA LEU A 350 2.05 -0.30 27.39
C LEU A 350 2.43 -1.80 27.35
N PRO A 351 2.40 -2.50 28.50
CA PRO A 351 2.69 -3.93 28.55
C PRO A 351 1.57 -4.76 27.92
N GLY A 352 1.93 -5.98 27.50
CA GLY A 352 0.96 -6.95 26.96
C GLY A 352 0.32 -6.50 25.65
N GLU A 353 1.06 -5.80 24.77
CA GLU A 353 0.53 -5.32 23.49
C GLU A 353 -0.03 -6.48 22.64
N PRO A 354 -1.27 -6.39 22.16
CA PRO A 354 -1.85 -7.41 21.28
C PRO A 354 -1.13 -7.44 19.93
N PRO A 355 -1.12 -8.59 19.22
CA PRO A 355 -0.44 -8.69 17.94
C PRO A 355 -1.13 -7.82 16.89
N VAL A 356 -0.40 -6.86 16.33
CA VAL A 356 -0.84 -6.01 15.21
C VAL A 356 -0.07 -6.41 13.95
N SER A 357 -0.79 -6.67 12.85
CA SER A 357 -0.15 -7.06 11.59
C SER A 357 0.72 -5.92 11.00
N VAL A 358 1.64 -6.26 10.10
CA VAL A 358 2.45 -5.27 9.37
C VAL A 358 1.63 -4.30 8.52
N MET A 359 0.37 -4.65 8.22
CA MET A 359 -0.58 -3.76 7.53
C MET A 359 -1.18 -2.71 8.46
N GLY A 360 -1.00 -2.87 9.78
CA GLY A 360 -1.40 -1.91 10.81
C GLY A 360 -2.70 -2.28 11.52
N CYS A 361 -3.05 -1.44 12.48
CA CYS A 361 -4.26 -1.57 13.28
C CYS A 361 -5.49 -1.03 12.51
N ASN A 362 -6.50 -1.88 12.39
CA ASN A 362 -7.75 -1.61 11.69
C ASN A 362 -8.90 -1.27 12.66
N VAL A 363 -8.87 -1.77 13.89
CA VAL A 363 -9.87 -1.45 14.93
C VAL A 363 -9.13 -1.00 16.19
N PHE A 364 -9.48 0.17 16.72
CA PHE A 364 -8.92 0.68 17.97
C PHE A 364 -9.98 1.46 18.73
N GLU A 365 -10.71 0.77 19.60
CA GLU A 365 -11.92 1.30 20.25
C GLU A 365 -11.88 1.01 21.75
N LYS A 366 -12.43 1.91 22.58
CA LYS A 366 -12.60 1.66 24.02
C LYS A 366 -13.80 0.71 24.23
N LYS A 367 -13.65 -0.31 25.08
CA LYS A 367 -14.70 -1.31 25.37
C LYS A 367 -15.15 -1.36 26.82
N GLY A 368 -14.29 -1.01 27.75
CA GLY A 368 -14.60 -0.92 29.17
C GLY A 368 -13.77 0.18 29.81
N GLU A 369 -13.77 0.25 31.15
CA GLU A 369 -13.08 1.33 31.86
C GLU A 369 -11.57 1.38 31.57
N THR A 370 -10.97 0.20 31.40
CA THR A 370 -9.52 0.02 31.21
C THR A 370 -9.21 -0.98 30.10
N THR A 371 -10.19 -1.27 29.23
CA THR A 371 -10.05 -2.28 28.17
C THR A 371 -10.30 -1.70 26.79
N TYR A 372 -9.44 -2.12 25.86
CA TYR A 372 -9.40 -1.63 24.48
C TYR A 372 -9.55 -2.79 23.51
N LEU A 373 -10.40 -2.61 22.50
CA LEU A 373 -10.56 -3.52 21.39
C LEU A 373 -9.54 -3.16 20.30
N VAL A 374 -8.65 -4.10 19.98
CA VAL A 374 -7.58 -3.93 19.01
C VAL A 374 -7.71 -4.99 17.91
N GLY A 375 -7.97 -4.56 16.69
CA GLY A 375 -8.14 -5.45 15.53
C GLY A 375 -7.12 -5.18 14.43
N SER A 376 -6.60 -6.24 13.81
CA SER A 376 -5.75 -6.20 12.62
C SER A 376 -5.88 -7.50 11.81
N PHE A 377 -5.07 -7.68 10.76
CA PHE A 377 -5.02 -8.97 10.03
C PHE A 377 -4.46 -10.15 10.85
N ASN A 378 -4.04 -9.91 12.10
CA ASN A 378 -3.68 -10.97 13.03
C ASN A 378 -4.85 -11.44 13.90
N GLY A 379 -5.99 -10.74 13.90
CA GLY A 379 -7.16 -11.08 14.71
C GLY A 379 -7.77 -9.86 15.42
N LEU A 380 -8.81 -10.13 16.22
CA LEU A 380 -9.50 -9.15 17.05
C LEU A 380 -9.25 -9.47 18.52
N PHE A 381 -8.68 -8.53 19.28
CA PHE A 381 -8.25 -8.76 20.64
C PHE A 381 -8.85 -7.75 21.61
N LEU A 382 -9.24 -8.22 22.79
CA LEU A 382 -9.54 -7.36 23.92
C LEU A 382 -8.30 -7.27 24.81
N TRP A 383 -7.80 -6.05 25.00
CA TRP A 383 -6.56 -5.79 25.68
C TRP A 383 -6.78 -4.93 26.92
N ASN A 384 -6.24 -5.38 28.06
CA ASN A 384 -6.16 -4.61 29.29
C ASN A 384 -4.68 -4.28 29.58
N PRO A 385 -4.23 -3.03 29.38
CA PRO A 385 -2.84 -2.67 29.63
C PRO A 385 -2.46 -2.60 31.10
N LEU A 386 -3.42 -2.52 32.04
CA LEU A 386 -3.12 -2.52 33.48
C LEU A 386 -2.74 -3.93 33.96
N SER A 387 -3.48 -4.96 33.51
CA SER A 387 -3.17 -6.35 33.84
C SER A 387 -2.19 -7.01 32.86
N GLY A 388 -1.97 -6.39 31.69
CA GLY A 388 -1.20 -6.97 30.59
C GLY A 388 -1.91 -8.14 29.89
N GLN A 389 -3.19 -8.37 30.18
CA GLN A 389 -3.97 -9.47 29.62
C GLN A 389 -4.46 -9.14 28.21
N VAL A 390 -4.40 -10.14 27.34
CA VAL A 390 -4.93 -10.10 25.98
C VAL A 390 -5.84 -11.31 25.80
N PHE A 391 -7.07 -11.07 25.37
CA PHE A 391 -8.03 -12.10 25.01
C PHE A 391 -8.31 -12.03 23.51
N ASP A 392 -8.39 -13.19 22.86
CA ASP A 392 -9.01 -13.27 21.55
C ASP A 392 -10.51 -12.98 21.72
N TYR A 393 -10.97 -11.89 21.11
CA TYR A 393 -12.33 -11.41 21.30
C TYR A 393 -13.36 -12.34 20.65
N LEU A 394 -12.99 -12.98 19.53
CA LEU A 394 -13.89 -13.86 18.80
C LEU A 394 -14.05 -15.19 19.52
N SER A 395 -12.94 -15.82 19.92
CA SER A 395 -12.99 -17.11 20.62
C SER A 395 -13.28 -17.02 22.11
N GLY A 396 -13.03 -15.86 22.74
CA GLY A 396 -13.19 -15.64 24.18
C GLY A 396 -12.06 -16.21 25.04
N ASN A 397 -11.02 -16.77 24.41
CA ASN A 397 -9.90 -17.40 25.11
C ASN A 397 -8.76 -16.41 25.39
N ASN A 398 -7.91 -16.72 26.36
CA ASN A 398 -6.65 -16.02 26.56
C ASN A 398 -5.78 -16.15 25.30
N TYR A 399 -5.24 -15.04 24.82
CA TYR A 399 -4.27 -15.05 23.74
C TYR A 399 -2.92 -15.56 24.27
N GLN A 400 -2.35 -16.53 23.56
CA GLN A 400 -0.97 -16.99 23.76
C GLN A 400 -0.20 -16.73 22.48
N ALA A 401 0.93 -16.03 22.60
CA ALA A 401 1.82 -15.81 21.47
C ALA A 401 2.34 -17.18 20.96
N PRO A 402 2.27 -17.45 19.65
CA PRO A 402 2.74 -18.72 19.13
C PRO A 402 4.24 -18.88 19.37
N GLU A 403 4.67 -20.05 19.83
CA GLU A 403 6.10 -20.36 20.08
C GLU A 403 6.94 -20.30 18.80
N ILE A 404 6.32 -20.62 17.66
CA ILE A 404 6.92 -20.54 16.33
C ILE A 404 6.13 -19.51 15.53
N ALA A 405 6.83 -18.52 14.97
CA ALA A 405 6.24 -17.55 14.07
C ALA A 405 5.62 -18.26 12.85
N GLY A 406 4.29 -18.29 12.79
CA GLY A 406 3.53 -18.82 11.66
C GLY A 406 3.46 -17.84 10.49
N PRO A 407 2.64 -18.14 9.46
CA PRO A 407 2.34 -17.19 8.39
C PRO A 407 1.87 -15.85 8.98
N PRO A 408 2.22 -14.70 8.37
CA PRO A 408 1.98 -13.37 8.92
C PRO A 408 0.50 -12.93 8.90
N VAL A 409 -0.43 -13.87 8.70
CA VAL A 409 -1.86 -13.64 8.49
C VAL A 409 -2.62 -14.72 9.27
N SER A 410 -3.55 -14.30 10.13
CA SER A 410 -4.36 -15.23 10.92
C SER A 410 -5.59 -15.72 10.14
N LYS A 411 -6.33 -16.65 10.74
CA LYS A 411 -7.62 -17.11 10.21
C LYS A 411 -8.64 -15.96 10.07
N ASP A 412 -8.59 -15.00 10.99
CA ASP A 412 -9.55 -13.90 11.11
C ASP A 412 -8.86 -12.58 10.78
N MET A 413 -8.95 -12.16 9.52
CA MET A 413 -8.26 -11.00 8.97
C MET A 413 -9.11 -9.73 9.16
N ILE A 414 -9.04 -9.13 10.34
CA ILE A 414 -9.92 -8.00 10.69
C ILE A 414 -9.57 -6.74 9.89
N ASP A 415 -10.50 -6.33 9.02
CA ASP A 415 -10.52 -5.05 8.32
C ASP A 415 -11.29 -3.97 9.08
N GLY A 416 -12.23 -4.38 9.93
CA GLY A 416 -13.19 -3.47 10.51
C GLY A 416 -14.03 -4.07 11.63
N TRP A 417 -14.73 -3.19 12.36
CA TRP A 417 -15.65 -3.56 13.43
C TRP A 417 -16.66 -2.42 13.66
N PHE A 418 -17.87 -2.78 14.09
CA PHE A 418 -18.83 -1.83 14.66
C PHE A 418 -19.82 -2.52 15.61
N ALA A 419 -20.48 -1.72 16.44
CA ALA A 419 -21.68 -2.12 17.18
C ALA A 419 -22.88 -1.31 16.70
N ASP A 420 -24.02 -1.97 16.54
CA ASP A 420 -25.29 -1.29 16.24
C ASP A 420 -25.89 -0.62 17.49
N SER A 421 -27.00 0.10 17.32
CA SER A 421 -27.71 0.76 18.41
C SER A 421 -28.34 -0.19 19.42
N SER A 422 -28.51 -1.48 19.06
CA SER A 422 -29.05 -2.54 19.90
C SER A 422 -27.96 -3.29 20.67
N GLY A 423 -26.68 -2.97 20.43
CA GLY A 423 -25.53 -3.63 21.03
C GLY A 423 -25.07 -4.90 20.28
N ASN A 424 -25.66 -5.23 19.13
CA ASN A 424 -25.13 -6.31 18.29
C ASN A 424 -23.83 -5.86 17.65
N GLU A 425 -22.84 -6.74 17.67
CA GLU A 425 -21.52 -6.46 17.16
C GLU A 425 -21.26 -7.20 15.86
N PHE A 426 -20.51 -6.57 14.97
CA PHE A 426 -20.07 -7.14 13.71
C PHE A 426 -18.60 -6.83 13.52
N TYR A 427 -17.90 -7.74 12.85
CA TYR A 427 -16.58 -7.47 12.30
C TYR A 427 -16.60 -7.67 10.79
N PHE A 428 -15.67 -7.01 10.13
CA PHE A 428 -15.44 -7.16 8.70
C PHE A 428 -14.12 -7.90 8.54
N ASP A 429 -14.19 -9.12 8.00
CA ASP A 429 -13.05 -9.93 7.61
C ASP A 429 -12.63 -9.59 6.16
N TYR A 430 -11.33 -9.53 5.89
CA TYR A 430 -10.83 -9.20 4.56
C TYR A 430 -11.25 -10.21 3.48
N ASN A 431 -11.41 -11.49 3.81
CA ASN A 431 -11.75 -12.54 2.85
C ASN A 431 -13.25 -12.84 2.86
N GLN A 432 -13.84 -13.01 4.05
CA GLN A 432 -15.23 -13.43 4.25
C GLN A 432 -16.21 -12.27 4.28
N GLY A 433 -15.73 -11.05 4.55
CA GLY A 433 -16.58 -9.87 4.63
C GLY A 433 -17.28 -9.72 5.97
N VAL A 434 -18.53 -9.26 5.98
CA VAL A 434 -19.25 -8.98 7.24
C VAL A 434 -19.67 -10.27 7.96
N LEU A 435 -19.36 -10.33 9.27
CA LEU A 435 -19.69 -11.45 10.14
C LEU A 435 -20.20 -10.94 11.50
N PRO A 436 -21.31 -11.51 12.03
CA PRO A 436 -21.80 -11.14 13.35
C PRO A 436 -20.93 -11.76 14.46
N ILE A 437 -20.84 -11.05 15.60
CA ILE A 437 -20.19 -11.55 16.82
C ILE A 437 -21.28 -11.92 17.83
N ARG A 438 -21.43 -13.22 18.10
CA ARG A 438 -22.33 -13.77 19.15
C ARG A 438 -23.79 -13.32 19.00
N ASN A 439 -24.22 -13.03 17.77
CA ASN A 439 -25.59 -12.70 17.42
C ASN A 439 -25.93 -13.31 16.05
N ASN A 440 -27.22 -13.30 15.71
CA ASN A 440 -27.75 -13.82 14.44
C ASN A 440 -28.37 -12.71 13.59
N THR A 441 -28.01 -11.46 13.84
CA THR A 441 -28.55 -10.32 13.09
C THR A 441 -27.93 -10.31 11.70
N GLU A 442 -28.74 -10.13 10.67
CA GLU A 442 -28.27 -10.06 9.29
C GLU A 442 -27.75 -8.65 8.96
N PHE A 443 -26.73 -8.60 8.11
CA PHE A 443 -26.25 -7.38 7.47
C PHE A 443 -26.56 -7.51 5.98
N GLY A 444 -27.32 -6.58 5.40
CA GLY A 444 -27.84 -6.76 4.05
C GLY A 444 -26.75 -6.85 3.00
N GLU A 445 -27.10 -7.52 1.90
CA GLU A 445 -26.17 -7.86 0.83
C GLU A 445 -25.75 -6.65 -0.01
N MET A 446 -24.62 -6.78 -0.70
CA MET A 446 -24.20 -5.79 -1.69
C MET A 446 -25.08 -5.90 -2.95
N ILE A 447 -25.96 -4.93 -3.16
CA ILE A 447 -26.73 -4.83 -4.40
C ILE A 447 -25.84 -4.52 -5.61
N ASP A 448 -26.32 -4.87 -6.81
CA ASP A 448 -25.59 -4.68 -8.08
C ASP A 448 -25.09 -3.26 -8.29
N GLU A 449 -25.86 -2.25 -7.86
CA GLU A 449 -25.46 -0.85 -7.96
C GLU A 449 -24.15 -0.58 -7.20
N ILE A 450 -24.00 -1.11 -5.99
CA ILE A 450 -22.78 -0.94 -5.17
C ILE A 450 -21.59 -1.59 -5.88
N ILE A 451 -21.77 -2.80 -6.41
CA ILE A 451 -20.71 -3.55 -7.09
C ILE A 451 -20.26 -2.81 -8.35
N GLN A 452 -21.20 -2.38 -9.20
CA GLN A 452 -20.91 -1.65 -10.43
C GLN A 452 -20.25 -0.30 -10.15
N LYS A 453 -20.71 0.39 -9.09
CA LYS A 453 -20.11 1.64 -8.65
C LYS A 453 -18.83 1.46 -7.86
N SER A 454 -18.33 0.25 -7.60
CA SER A 454 -17.10 0.01 -6.80
C SER A 454 -15.98 -0.72 -7.56
N PRO A 455 -15.50 -0.18 -8.70
CA PRO A 455 -14.36 -0.74 -9.43
C PRO A 455 -13.07 -0.66 -8.61
N ILE A 456 -12.00 -1.32 -9.07
CA ILE A 456 -10.67 -1.22 -8.45
C ILE A 456 -9.91 -0.03 -9.05
N SER A 457 -9.21 0.76 -8.23
CA SER A 457 -8.39 1.86 -8.75
C SER A 457 -7.19 1.34 -9.55
N LEU A 458 -6.77 2.09 -10.58
CA LEU A 458 -5.59 1.74 -11.37
C LEU A 458 -4.33 1.62 -10.49
N TRP A 459 -4.23 2.43 -9.44
CA TRP A 459 -3.13 2.32 -8.48
C TRP A 459 -3.14 0.98 -7.74
N ASN A 460 -4.30 0.54 -7.23
CA ASN A 460 -4.43 -0.76 -6.58
C ASN A 460 -4.14 -1.90 -7.56
N LEU A 461 -4.68 -1.86 -8.78
CA LEU A 461 -4.38 -2.88 -9.80
C LEU A 461 -2.88 -2.91 -10.14
N SER A 462 -2.25 -1.74 -10.23
CA SER A 462 -0.81 -1.63 -10.45
C SER A 462 -0.02 -2.27 -9.31
N LEU A 463 -0.44 -2.06 -8.05
CA LEU A 463 0.16 -2.75 -6.90
C LEU A 463 0.04 -4.28 -7.00
N GLU A 464 -1.12 -4.80 -7.39
CA GLU A 464 -1.35 -6.24 -7.56
C GLU A 464 -0.47 -6.85 -8.66
N VAL A 465 -0.32 -6.15 -9.78
CA VAL A 465 0.57 -6.53 -10.89
C VAL A 465 2.04 -6.43 -10.50
N HIS A 466 2.46 -5.31 -9.90
CA HIS A 466 3.85 -5.05 -9.54
C HIS A 466 4.35 -6.03 -8.49
N THR A 467 3.46 -6.55 -7.65
CA THR A 467 3.83 -7.44 -6.55
C THR A 467 3.61 -8.91 -6.87
N GLY A 468 2.97 -9.20 -8.01
CA GLY A 468 2.69 -10.55 -8.50
C GLY A 468 1.44 -11.20 -7.93
N ARG A 469 0.71 -10.52 -7.02
CA ARG A 469 -0.54 -11.05 -6.45
C ARG A 469 -1.60 -11.33 -7.50
N ILE A 470 -1.61 -10.58 -8.60
CA ILE A 470 -2.53 -10.86 -9.71
C ILE A 470 -2.34 -12.26 -10.34
N PHE A 471 -1.19 -12.90 -10.10
CA PHE A 471 -0.91 -14.26 -10.55
C PHE A 471 -1.24 -15.33 -9.49
N GLU A 472 -1.66 -14.94 -8.29
CA GLU A 472 -2.04 -15.87 -7.20
C GLU A 472 -3.12 -16.87 -7.62
N PRO A 473 -4.19 -16.50 -8.35
CA PRO A 473 -5.19 -17.48 -8.80
C PRO A 473 -4.61 -18.63 -9.65
N ILE A 474 -3.50 -18.37 -10.34
CA ILE A 474 -2.85 -19.34 -11.23
C ILE A 474 -1.70 -20.08 -10.53
N LEU A 475 -0.95 -19.39 -9.67
CA LEU A 475 0.28 -19.90 -9.06
C LEU A 475 0.10 -20.38 -7.61
N GLY A 476 -1.03 -20.09 -6.98
CA GLY A 476 -1.21 -20.24 -5.54
C GLY A 476 -0.08 -19.57 -4.77
N MET A 477 0.31 -20.15 -3.63
CA MET A 477 1.41 -19.66 -2.76
C MET A 477 2.74 -19.37 -3.48
N PHE A 478 3.00 -19.98 -4.64
CA PHE A 478 4.23 -19.74 -5.40
C PHE A 478 4.29 -18.32 -5.99
N TYR A 479 3.20 -17.54 -6.01
CA TYR A 479 3.24 -16.13 -6.40
C TYR A 479 4.24 -15.34 -5.54
N LEU A 480 4.50 -15.74 -4.29
CA LEU A 480 5.49 -15.10 -3.42
C LEU A 480 6.91 -15.12 -4.01
N LEU A 481 7.21 -16.11 -4.85
CA LEU A 481 8.50 -16.24 -5.53
C LEU A 481 8.60 -15.42 -6.82
N TYR A 482 7.50 -14.80 -7.26
CA TYR A 482 7.43 -13.98 -8.47
C TYR A 482 8.52 -12.91 -8.53
N VAL A 483 8.58 -12.03 -7.52
CA VAL A 483 9.54 -10.91 -7.48
C VAL A 483 10.99 -11.39 -7.33
N PRO A 484 11.33 -12.30 -6.39
CA PRO A 484 12.70 -12.81 -6.26
C PRO A 484 13.22 -13.52 -7.52
N LEU A 485 12.42 -14.41 -8.13
CA LEU A 485 12.83 -15.15 -9.32
C LEU A 485 12.98 -14.22 -10.53
N ALA A 486 12.03 -13.29 -10.70
CA ALA A 486 12.15 -12.26 -11.72
C ALA A 486 13.42 -11.43 -11.54
N GLY A 487 13.71 -11.01 -10.31
CA GLY A 487 14.92 -10.26 -9.96
C GLY A 487 16.21 -11.01 -10.29
N ILE A 488 16.31 -12.30 -9.94
CA ILE A 488 17.45 -13.15 -10.33
C ILE A 488 17.59 -13.21 -11.85
N CYS A 489 16.49 -13.42 -12.58
CA CYS A 489 16.51 -13.43 -14.04
C CYS A 489 16.99 -12.08 -14.62
N ILE A 490 16.50 -10.95 -14.09
CA ILE A 490 16.93 -9.61 -14.50
C ILE A 490 18.43 -9.43 -14.24
N LEU A 491 18.92 -9.78 -13.05
CA LEU A 491 20.35 -9.70 -12.71
C LEU A 491 21.21 -10.54 -13.65
N VAL A 492 20.79 -11.78 -13.98
CA VAL A 492 21.49 -12.62 -14.95
C VAL A 492 21.55 -11.94 -16.32
N VAL A 493 20.47 -11.34 -16.78
CA VAL A 493 20.42 -10.62 -18.08
C VAL A 493 21.33 -9.38 -18.06
N LEU A 494 21.27 -8.57 -17.01
CA LEU A 494 22.08 -7.36 -16.86
C LEU A 494 23.58 -7.70 -16.80
N ILE A 495 23.97 -8.61 -15.91
CA ILE A 495 25.37 -9.03 -15.72
C ILE A 495 25.92 -9.69 -16.98
N SER A 496 25.16 -10.58 -17.61
CA SER A 496 25.59 -11.20 -18.87
C SER A 496 25.71 -10.18 -20.00
N GLY A 497 24.80 -9.20 -20.09
CA GLY A 497 24.85 -8.10 -21.05
C GLY A 497 26.10 -7.24 -20.89
N PHE A 498 26.43 -6.87 -19.64
CA PHE A 498 27.66 -6.16 -19.29
C PHE A 498 28.91 -6.86 -19.80
N PHE A 499 29.07 -8.15 -19.47
CA PHE A 499 30.25 -8.90 -19.87
C PHE A 499 30.33 -9.11 -21.38
N ILE A 500 29.20 -9.26 -22.09
CA ILE A 500 29.18 -9.30 -23.55
C ILE A 500 29.74 -7.99 -24.13
N TRP A 501 29.28 -6.85 -23.62
CA TRP A 501 29.75 -5.53 -24.07
C TRP A 501 31.24 -5.33 -23.73
N TRP A 502 31.62 -5.61 -22.49
CA TRP A 502 32.98 -5.44 -22.00
C TRP A 502 34.00 -6.29 -22.78
N MET A 503 33.73 -7.59 -22.93
CA MET A 503 34.67 -8.52 -23.57
C MET A 503 34.65 -8.44 -25.10
N GLY A 504 33.51 -8.03 -25.67
CA GLY A 504 33.26 -8.04 -27.11
C GLY A 504 33.50 -6.70 -27.82
N TYR A 505 33.18 -5.57 -27.18
CA TYR A 505 33.16 -4.25 -27.83
C TYR A 505 34.24 -3.28 -27.30
N ARG A 506 34.59 -3.31 -26.00
CA ARG A 506 35.58 -2.37 -25.41
C ARG A 506 37.00 -2.48 -26.00
N LYS A 507 37.42 -3.66 -26.48
CA LYS A 507 38.76 -3.84 -27.09
C LYS A 507 38.88 -3.39 -28.54
N LYS A 508 37.80 -3.05 -29.24
CA LYS A 508 37.88 -2.55 -30.62
C LYS A 508 38.13 -1.03 -30.71
N SER A 509 37.97 -0.28 -29.61
CA SER A 509 38.19 1.18 -29.62
C SER A 509 39.64 1.61 -29.31
N HIS A 510 40.52 0.69 -28.89
CA HIS A 510 41.95 0.96 -28.66
C HIS A 510 42.84 0.47 -29.83
N GLN A 511 42.25 0.15 -30.98
CA GLN A 511 42.95 -0.23 -32.22
C GLN A 511 42.56 0.66 -33.40
N LYS A 512 42.22 1.93 -33.13
CA LYS A 512 42.10 2.96 -34.15
C LYS A 512 43.06 4.08 -33.85
#